data_AF-A0A841JY19-F1
#
_entry.id   AF-A0A841JY19-F1
#
_cell.length_a   1.000
_cell.length_b   1.000
_cell.length_c   1.000
_cell.angle_alpha   90.00
_cell.angle_beta   90.00
_cell.angle_gamma   90.00
#
_symmetry.space_group_name_H-M   'P 1'
#
loop_
_entity.id
_entity.type
_entity.pdbx_description
1 polymer ?
#
loop_
_entity_poly.entity_id
_entity_poly.type
_entity_poly.pdbx_seq_one_letter_code
_entity_poly.pdbx_strand_id
1 'polypeptide(L)'
;MNRKDLQQLANLRLREAQALYRARQYSGAYYLAGYAVECALKACIAKNSKRHDFPDKKRVIESYTHDLEKLALLANLEESRLLLAQEDPIFQDNWASIVRWSEESRYRIIEKQACNEFLNAIMERHHGLMPWIKQLW
;
A
#
# COMPACT_ATOMS: atom_id res chain seq x y z
N MET A 1 -7.71 -9.48 -13.13
CA MET A 1 -8.02 -8.48 -12.08
C MET A 1 -7.83 -7.10 -12.70
N ASN A 2 -8.84 -6.23 -12.63
CA ASN A 2 -8.80 -4.88 -13.19
C ASN A 2 -8.58 -3.82 -12.07
N ARG A 3 -8.46 -2.54 -12.45
CA ARG A 3 -8.28 -1.42 -11.51
C ARG A 3 -9.35 -1.34 -10.42
N LYS A 4 -10.64 -1.52 -10.76
CA LYS A 4 -11.74 -1.47 -9.78
C LYS A 4 -11.64 -2.62 -8.79
N ASP A 5 -11.31 -3.82 -9.27
CA ASP A 5 -11.12 -4.99 -8.40
C ASP A 5 -9.99 -4.72 -7.37
N LEU A 6 -8.89 -4.10 -7.82
CA LEU A 6 -7.75 -3.73 -6.96
C LEU A 6 -8.12 -2.68 -5.92
N GLN A 7 -8.88 -1.64 -6.30
CA GLN A 7 -9.40 -0.64 -5.37
C GLN A 7 -10.34 -1.27 -4.32
N GLN A 8 -11.20 -2.20 -4.75
CA GLN A 8 -12.09 -2.93 -3.84
C GLN A 8 -11.29 -3.81 -2.88
N LEU A 9 -10.29 -4.55 -3.38
CA LEU A 9 -9.41 -5.38 -2.57
C LEU A 9 -8.60 -4.55 -1.57
N ALA A 10 -8.05 -3.41 -1.97
CA ALA A 10 -7.34 -2.53 -1.06
C ALA A 10 -8.23 -2.08 0.12
N ASN A 11 -9.46 -1.65 -0.18
CA ASN A 11 -10.42 -1.27 0.86
C ASN A 11 -10.89 -2.46 1.71
N LEU A 12 -11.05 -3.65 1.11
CA LEU A 12 -11.40 -4.87 1.83
C LEU A 12 -10.30 -5.27 2.81
N ARG A 13 -9.06 -5.37 2.34
CA ARG A 13 -7.89 -5.77 3.14
C ARG A 13 -7.65 -4.81 4.28
N LEU A 14 -7.85 -3.50 4.06
CA LEU A 14 -7.72 -2.52 5.14
C LEU A 14 -8.81 -2.69 6.21
N ARG A 15 -10.06 -2.94 5.82
CA ARG A 15 -11.15 -3.23 6.78
C ARG A 15 -10.90 -4.52 7.56
N GLU A 16 -10.43 -5.57 6.89
CA GLU A 16 -10.05 -6.83 7.53
C GLU A 16 -8.90 -6.62 8.51
N ALA A 17 -7.87 -5.86 8.14
CA ALA A 17 -6.75 -5.54 9.01
C ALA A 17 -7.22 -4.83 10.29
N GLN A 18 -8.13 -3.85 10.18
CA GLN A 18 -8.73 -3.20 11.35
C GLN A 18 -9.55 -4.17 12.21
N ALA A 19 -10.33 -5.06 11.60
CA ALA A 19 -11.12 -6.05 12.32
C ALA A 19 -10.21 -7.03 13.10
N LEU A 20 -9.15 -7.51 12.47
CA LEU A 20 -8.14 -8.37 13.09
C LEU A 20 -7.42 -7.67 14.23
N TYR A 21 -7.05 -6.40 14.07
CA TYR A 21 -6.43 -5.62 15.14
C TYR A 21 -7.33 -5.53 16.38
N ARG A 22 -8.62 -5.24 16.19
CA ARG A 22 -9.62 -5.21 17.28
C ARG A 22 -9.79 -6.59 17.94
N ALA A 23 -9.67 -7.66 17.18
CA ALA A 23 -9.67 -9.04 17.67
C ALA A 23 -8.32 -9.50 18.27
N ARG A 24 -7.35 -8.59 18.43
CA ARG A 24 -5.99 -8.85 18.95
C ARG A 24 -5.16 -9.80 18.07
N GLN A 25 -5.52 -9.96 16.80
CA GLN A 25 -4.80 -10.77 15.81
C GLN A 25 -3.79 -9.91 15.05
N TYR A 26 -2.75 -9.43 15.77
CA TYR A 26 -1.85 -8.38 15.27
C TYR A 26 -1.00 -8.80 14.07
N SER A 27 -0.44 -10.02 14.05
CA SER A 27 0.31 -10.52 12.88
C SER A 27 -0.56 -10.55 11.62
N GLY A 28 -1.80 -11.01 11.74
CA GLY A 28 -2.74 -11.03 10.62
C GLY A 28 -3.15 -9.62 10.17
N ALA A 29 -3.38 -8.71 11.13
CA ALA A 29 -3.69 -7.32 10.83
C ALA A 29 -2.55 -6.62 10.08
N TYR A 30 -1.32 -6.74 10.56
CA TYR A 30 -0.12 -6.20 9.92
C TYR A 30 0.07 -6.77 8.51
N TYR A 31 -0.10 -8.10 8.38
CA TYR A 31 0.02 -8.79 7.10
C TYR A 31 -0.99 -8.27 6.06
N LEU A 32 -2.28 -8.21 6.40
CA LEU A 32 -3.32 -7.73 5.47
C LEU A 32 -3.21 -6.23 5.19
N ALA A 33 -2.75 -5.43 6.14
CA ALA A 33 -2.56 -4.00 5.95
C ALA A 33 -1.52 -3.68 4.85
N GLY A 34 -0.42 -4.44 4.78
CA GLY A 34 0.55 -4.27 3.70
C GLY A 34 -0.02 -4.64 2.32
N TYR A 35 -0.81 -5.71 2.23
CA TYR A 35 -1.54 -6.02 0.99
C TYR A 35 -2.56 -4.96 0.60
N ALA A 36 -3.16 -4.25 1.56
CA ALA A 36 -4.03 -3.13 1.23
C ALA A 36 -3.28 -2.05 0.45
N VAL A 37 -2.06 -1.71 0.90
CA VAL A 37 -1.17 -0.75 0.23
C VAL A 37 -0.72 -1.29 -1.13
N GLU A 38 -0.31 -2.56 -1.21
CA GLU A 38 0.06 -3.22 -2.46
C GLU A 38 -1.06 -3.14 -3.51
N CYS A 39 -2.28 -3.51 -3.13
CA CYS A 39 -3.45 -3.44 -4.00
C CYS A 39 -3.71 -2.00 -4.47
N ALA A 40 -3.50 -1.03 -3.59
CA ALA A 40 -3.70 0.38 -3.92
C ALA A 40 -2.66 0.88 -4.95
N LEU A 41 -1.39 0.54 -4.77
CA LEU A 41 -0.33 0.86 -5.73
C LEU A 41 -0.57 0.15 -7.08
N LYS A 42 -0.96 -1.13 -7.05
CA LYS A 42 -1.31 -1.87 -8.28
C LYS A 42 -2.53 -1.27 -8.98
N ALA A 43 -3.48 -0.67 -8.27
CA ALA A 43 -4.57 0.08 -8.88
C ALA A 43 -4.07 1.32 -9.63
N CYS A 44 -3.09 2.05 -9.07
CA CYS A 44 -2.41 3.15 -9.78
C CYS A 44 -1.68 2.66 -11.04
N ILE A 45 -0.98 1.52 -10.97
CA ILE A 45 -0.32 0.93 -12.16
C ILE A 45 -1.37 0.60 -13.24
N ALA A 46 -2.48 -0.03 -12.84
CA ALA A 46 -3.56 -0.38 -13.76
C ALA A 46 -4.24 0.83 -14.39
N LYS A 47 -4.29 1.99 -13.69
CA LYS A 47 -4.79 3.26 -14.24
C LYS A 47 -3.99 3.75 -15.44
N ASN A 48 -2.70 3.43 -15.51
CA ASN A 48 -1.83 3.86 -16.60
C ASN A 48 -2.04 3.05 -17.89
N SER A 49 -2.76 1.93 -17.85
CA SER A 49 -3.15 1.18 -19.04
C SER A 49 -4.55 1.60 -19.47
N LYS A 50 -4.69 2.28 -20.61
CA LYS A 50 -6.00 2.70 -21.11
C LYS A 50 -6.79 1.49 -21.58
N ARG A 51 -8.11 1.62 -21.51
CA ARG A 51 -9.02 0.64 -22.10
C ARG A 51 -8.73 0.57 -23.60
N HIS A 52 -8.52 -0.65 -24.11
CA HIS A 52 -8.18 -0.96 -25.51
C HIS A 52 -6.70 -0.80 -25.91
N ASP A 53 -5.83 -0.33 -25.00
CA ASP A 53 -4.39 -0.37 -25.22
C ASP A 53 -3.84 -1.74 -24.79
N PHE A 54 -2.86 -2.25 -25.54
CA PHE A 54 -2.11 -3.42 -25.10
C PHE A 54 -1.14 -2.97 -24.00
N PRO A 55 -1.20 -3.57 -22.80
CA PRO A 55 -0.36 -3.13 -21.70
C PRO A 55 1.11 -3.42 -21.98
N ASP A 56 1.99 -2.55 -21.51
CA ASP A 56 3.43 -2.79 -21.57
C ASP A 56 3.77 -4.08 -20.82
N LYS A 57 4.27 -5.08 -21.57
CA LYS A 57 4.54 -6.43 -21.06
C LYS A 57 5.52 -6.41 -19.89
N LYS A 58 6.55 -5.55 -19.94
CA LYS A 58 7.56 -5.47 -18.89
C LYS A 58 6.95 -4.93 -17.61
N ARG A 59 6.18 -3.83 -17.68
CA ARG A 59 5.47 -3.26 -16.53
C ARG A 59 4.48 -4.25 -15.92
N VAL A 60 3.77 -5.02 -16.75
CA VAL A 60 2.88 -6.08 -16.26
C VAL A 60 3.66 -7.13 -15.47
N ILE A 61 4.76 -7.64 -16.01
CA ILE A 61 5.59 -8.65 -15.33
C ILE A 61 6.16 -8.09 -14.02
N GLU A 62 6.72 -6.88 -14.04
CA GLU A 62 7.33 -6.25 -12.87
C GLU A 62 6.28 -5.94 -11.78
N SER A 63 5.02 -5.69 -12.16
CA SER A 63 3.93 -5.45 -11.21
C SER A 63 3.51 -6.68 -10.39
N TYR A 64 4.00 -7.89 -10.71
CA TYR A 64 3.74 -9.08 -9.89
C TYR A 64 4.57 -9.15 -8.61
N THR A 65 5.52 -8.21 -8.41
CA THR A 65 6.24 -8.08 -7.14
C THR A 65 5.33 -7.70 -5.97
N HIS A 66 5.83 -7.94 -4.76
CA HIS A 66 5.26 -7.50 -3.47
C HIS A 66 6.04 -6.32 -2.85
N ASP A 67 7.11 -5.89 -3.53
CA ASP A 67 7.96 -4.77 -3.13
C ASP A 67 7.24 -3.44 -3.33
N LEU A 68 6.86 -2.79 -2.23
CA LEU A 68 6.03 -1.58 -2.25
C LEU A 68 6.75 -0.38 -2.88
N GLU A 69 8.07 -0.29 -2.72
CA GLU A 69 8.86 0.80 -3.30
C GLU A 69 8.90 0.65 -4.83
N LYS A 70 9.18 -0.55 -5.33
CA LYS A 70 9.12 -0.83 -6.78
C LYS A 70 7.72 -0.61 -7.34
N LEU A 71 6.67 -0.98 -6.62
CA LEU A 71 5.30 -0.76 -7.07
C LEU A 71 4.96 0.73 -7.15
N ALA A 72 5.44 1.57 -6.23
CA ALA A 72 5.25 3.01 -6.30
C ALA A 72 6.01 3.67 -7.46
N LEU A 73 7.23 3.19 -7.75
CA LEU A 73 7.98 3.58 -8.94
C LEU A 73 7.22 3.20 -10.21
N LEU A 74 6.75 1.95 -10.33
CA LEU A 74 5.93 1.49 -11.46
C LEU A 74 4.63 2.27 -11.57
N ALA A 75 4.05 2.71 -10.46
CA ALA A 75 2.85 3.54 -10.44
C ALA A 75 3.10 5.00 -10.88
N ASN A 76 4.35 5.38 -11.15
CA ASN A 76 4.79 6.76 -11.43
C ASN A 76 4.44 7.74 -10.30
N LEU A 77 4.58 7.31 -9.04
CA LEU A 77 4.21 8.13 -7.87
C LEU A 77 5.40 8.84 -7.21
N GLU A 78 6.63 8.58 -7.65
CA GLU A 78 7.83 9.08 -6.96
C GLU A 78 7.91 10.60 -6.88
N GLU A 79 7.58 11.32 -7.95
CA GLU A 79 7.60 12.78 -7.96
C GLU A 79 6.60 13.35 -6.95
N SER A 80 5.34 12.89 -6.99
CA SER A 80 4.31 13.29 -6.01
C SER A 80 4.71 12.93 -4.58
N ARG A 81 5.32 11.75 -4.38
CA ARG A 81 5.80 11.30 -3.08
C ARG A 81 6.91 12.21 -2.55
N LEU A 82 7.88 12.55 -3.38
CA LEU A 82 9.02 13.41 -3.01
C LEU A 82 8.57 14.83 -2.68
N LEU A 83 7.64 15.39 -3.45
CA LEU A 83 7.06 16.71 -3.16
C LEU A 83 6.33 16.70 -1.81
N LEU A 84 5.47 15.71 -1.58
CA LEU A 84 4.76 15.59 -0.30
C LEU A 84 5.73 15.39 0.88
N ALA A 85 6.75 14.55 0.71
CA ALA A 85 7.76 14.31 1.73
C ALA A 85 8.58 15.55 2.12
N GLN A 86 8.73 16.53 1.21
CA GLN A 86 9.40 17.80 1.53
C GLN A 86 8.54 18.70 2.42
N GLU A 87 7.22 18.66 2.25
CA GLU A 87 6.26 19.48 3.00
C GLU A 87 5.79 18.79 4.29
N ASP A 88 5.90 17.46 4.35
CA ASP A 88 5.33 16.62 5.39
C ASP A 88 6.34 15.55 5.88
N PRO A 89 7.14 15.88 6.91
CA PRO A 89 8.09 14.95 7.50
C PRO A 89 7.43 13.69 8.08
N ILE A 90 6.20 13.80 8.57
CA ILE A 90 5.47 12.66 9.17
C ILE A 90 5.09 11.68 8.07
N PHE A 91 4.64 12.17 6.91
CA PHE A 91 4.42 11.32 5.74
C PHE A 91 5.71 10.61 5.29
N GLN A 92 6.84 11.31 5.29
CA GLN A 92 8.12 10.72 4.91
C GLN A 92 8.54 9.59 5.87
N ASP A 93 8.35 9.77 7.18
CA ASP A 93 8.61 8.73 8.18
C ASP A 93 7.64 7.54 8.03
N ASN A 94 6.35 7.81 7.83
CA ASN A 94 5.34 6.80 7.56
C ASN A 94 5.69 5.99 6.30
N TRP A 95 6.12 6.66 5.23
CA TRP A 95 6.58 6.02 4.00
C TRP A 95 7.77 5.11 4.27
N ALA A 96 8.82 5.63 4.92
CA ALA A 96 10.04 4.88 5.23
C ALA A 96 9.79 3.66 6.13
N SER A 97 8.77 3.72 6.99
CA SER A 97 8.33 2.59 7.81
C SER A 97 7.57 1.55 6.98
N ILE A 98 6.62 1.98 6.14
CA ILE A 98 5.72 1.07 5.44
C ILE A 98 6.40 0.30 4.32
N VAL A 99 7.32 0.92 3.58
CA VAL A 99 8.02 0.25 2.46
C VAL A 99 8.91 -0.91 2.90
N ARG A 100 9.21 -1.02 4.21
CA ARG A 100 9.92 -2.17 4.78
C ARG A 100 9.05 -3.41 4.97
N TRP A 101 7.74 -3.28 4.72
CA TRP A 101 6.83 -4.41 4.72
C TRP A 101 7.18 -5.39 3.59
N SER A 102 7.00 -6.67 3.86
CA SER A 102 7.05 -7.75 2.87
C SER A 102 6.07 -8.85 3.28
N GLU A 103 5.63 -9.64 2.31
CA GLU A 103 4.89 -10.88 2.47
C GLU A 103 5.58 -11.90 3.40
N GLU A 104 6.89 -11.79 3.60
CA GLU A 104 7.65 -12.60 4.58
C GLU A 104 7.25 -12.29 6.04
N SER A 105 6.55 -11.17 6.28
CA SER A 105 5.95 -10.87 7.59
C SER A 105 4.99 -11.95 8.10
N ARG A 106 4.48 -12.83 7.22
CA ARG A 106 3.71 -14.04 7.60
C ARG A 106 4.43 -14.95 8.58
N TYR A 107 5.76 -15.03 8.47
CA TYR A 107 6.57 -15.94 9.29
C TYR A 107 7.09 -15.25 10.55
N ARG A 108 6.60 -14.05 10.87
CA ARG A 108 6.98 -13.28 12.06
C ARG A 108 5.79 -13.12 13.00
N ILE A 109 6.08 -13.06 14.29
CA ILE A 109 5.11 -12.62 15.30
C ILE A 109 5.22 -11.11 15.40
N ILE A 110 4.09 -10.41 15.18
CA ILE A 110 4.02 -8.96 15.26
C ILE A 110 3.33 -8.58 16.57
N GLU A 111 3.97 -7.71 17.33
CA GLU A 111 3.41 -7.20 18.57
C GLU A 111 2.35 -6.13 18.33
N LYS A 112 1.51 -5.90 19.34
CA LYS A 112 0.44 -4.90 19.30
C LYS A 112 0.95 -3.52 18.88
N GLN A 113 2.08 -3.08 19.45
CA GLN A 113 2.61 -1.74 19.23
C GLN A 113 3.07 -1.57 17.78
N ALA A 114 3.91 -2.48 17.27
CA ALA A 114 4.36 -2.45 15.88
C ALA A 114 3.19 -2.50 14.89
N CYS A 115 2.17 -3.33 15.15
CA CYS A 115 0.98 -3.37 14.31
C CYS A 115 0.18 -2.06 14.36
N ASN A 116 0.08 -1.43 15.53
CA ASN A 116 -0.63 -0.16 15.72
C ASN A 116 0.07 0.98 14.96
N GLU A 117 1.38 1.10 15.13
CA GLU A 117 2.20 2.09 14.42
C GLU A 117 2.08 1.93 12.90
N PHE A 118 2.15 0.69 12.42
CA PHE A 118 1.99 0.39 11.00
C PHE A 118 0.60 0.74 10.46
N LEU A 119 -0.46 0.36 11.17
CA LEU A 119 -1.83 0.72 10.79
C LEU A 119 -2.04 2.23 10.80
N ASN A 120 -1.52 2.93 11.81
CA ASN A 120 -1.62 4.38 11.87
C ASN A 120 -0.89 5.03 10.69
N ALA A 121 0.34 4.63 10.39
CA ALA A 121 1.09 5.15 9.24
C ALA A 121 0.37 4.92 7.90
N ILE A 122 -0.43 3.84 7.78
CA ILE A 122 -1.24 3.59 6.59
C ILE A 122 -2.50 4.46 6.57
N MET A 123 -3.16 4.61 7.70
CA MET A 123 -4.55 5.06 7.79
C MET A 123 -4.74 6.51 8.26
N GLU A 124 -3.72 7.14 8.84
CA GLU A 124 -3.78 8.51 9.33
C GLU A 124 -4.27 9.44 8.21
N ARG A 125 -5.20 10.34 8.53
CA ARG A 125 -6.00 11.09 7.57
C ARG A 125 -5.17 12.07 6.74
N HIS A 126 -4.16 12.70 7.34
CA HIS A 126 -3.37 13.76 6.75
C HIS A 126 -2.04 13.25 6.21
N HIS A 127 -1.38 12.38 6.97
CA HIS A 127 0.00 11.95 6.70
C HIS A 127 0.09 10.46 6.33
N GLY A 128 -1.05 9.78 6.20
CA GLY A 128 -1.11 8.36 5.92
C GLY A 128 -0.96 8.03 4.43
N LEU A 129 -0.37 6.87 4.15
CA LEU A 129 -0.17 6.43 2.77
C LEU A 129 -1.48 6.14 2.05
N MET A 130 -2.47 5.56 2.73
CA MET A 130 -3.71 5.17 2.07
C MET A 130 -4.52 6.39 1.59
N PRO A 131 -4.73 7.45 2.39
CA PRO A 131 -5.36 8.68 1.88
C PRO A 131 -4.63 9.30 0.69
N TRP A 132 -3.29 9.32 0.70
CA TRP A 132 -2.50 9.83 -0.42
C TRP A 132 -2.69 8.98 -1.70
N ILE A 133 -2.46 7.66 -1.64
CA ILE A 133 -2.60 6.77 -2.80
C ILE A 133 -4.03 6.83 -3.36
N LYS A 134 -5.03 6.93 -2.48
CA LYS A 134 -6.45 7.02 -2.87
C LYS A 134 -6.80 8.22 -3.73
N GLN A 135 -6.03 9.30 -3.66
CA GLN A 135 -6.22 10.48 -4.51
C GLN A 135 -5.67 10.24 -5.94
N LEU A 136 -4.74 9.28 -6.08
CA LEU A 136 -3.95 9.07 -7.29
C LEU A 136 -4.36 7.82 -8.06
N TRP A 137 -5.01 6.87 -7.41
CA TRP A 137 -5.42 5.61 -8.02
C TRP A 137 -6.68 5.69 -8.86
#